data_AF-A0A3A5M3U8-F1
#
_entry.id   AF-A0A3A5M3U8-F1
#
_cell.length_a   1.000
_cell.length_b   1.000
_cell.length_c   1.000
_cell.angle_alpha   90.00
_cell.angle_beta   90.00
_cell.angle_gamma   90.00
#
_symmetry.space_group_name_H-M   'P 1'
#
loop_
_entity.id
_entity.type
_entity.pdbx_description
1 polymer ?
#
loop_
_entity_poly.entity_id
_entity_poly.type
_entity_poly.pdbx_seq_one_letter_code
_entity_poly.pdbx_strand_id
1 'polypeptide(L)'
;MLIATGATIAVVLPVYFLNPTYTAETYRRDIDVATVARQAAGDAGYLPAAPGLPEDWSSNYARWVTGRSDGVDYWEVGFLTADTGFIQLTQTDDSNPTWVAQRVGDAQVSGTRTIGGIEWQLLDAPDGDTVLTSEVDGSTVILNGEASLTEFDTMGGAVIEDVRQNAVEEAERLSSSDTDGS
;
A
#
# COMPACT_ATOMS: atom_id res chain seq x y z
N MET A 1 -0.82 25.21 52.78
CA MET A 1 -0.95 25.22 51.30
C MET A 1 0.39 25.01 50.61
N LEU A 2 1.41 25.85 50.84
CA LEU A 2 2.69 25.77 50.13
C LEU A 2 3.43 24.42 50.25
N ILE A 3 3.38 23.78 51.42
CA ILE A 3 4.00 22.45 51.63
C ILE A 3 3.30 21.36 50.80
N ALA A 4 1.97 21.41 50.73
CA ALA A 4 1.20 20.46 49.94
C ALA A 4 1.48 20.63 48.44
N THR A 5 1.54 21.87 47.94
CA THR A 5 1.90 22.17 46.55
C THR A 5 3.31 21.68 46.20
N GLY A 6 4.28 21.89 47.08
CA GLY A 6 5.64 21.39 46.89
C GLY A 6 5.71 19.86 46.84
N ALA A 7 4.96 19.18 47.71
CA ALA A 7 4.87 17.73 47.71
C ALA A 7 4.24 17.18 46.41
N THR A 8 3.19 17.82 45.87
CA THR A 8 2.58 17.40 44.61
C THR A 8 3.54 17.56 43.43
N ILE A 9 4.27 18.68 43.35
CA ILE A 9 5.26 18.93 42.29
C ILE A 9 6.40 17.90 42.36
N ALA A 10 6.88 17.59 43.56
CA ALA A 10 7.94 16.60 43.76
C ALA A 10 7.55 15.19 43.31
N VAL A 11 6.25 14.85 43.31
CA VAL A 11 5.74 13.57 42.80
C VAL A 11 5.53 13.59 41.29
N VAL A 12 5.07 14.71 40.71
CA VAL A 12 4.78 14.81 39.28
C VAL A 12 6.06 14.93 38.44
N LEU A 13 7.06 15.67 38.90
CA LEU A 13 8.28 15.93 38.13
C LEU A 13 9.04 14.64 37.75
N PRO A 14 9.29 13.68 38.66
CA PRO A 14 9.93 12.43 38.29
C PRO A 14 9.14 11.68 37.22
N VAL A 15 7.80 11.60 37.34
CA VAL A 15 6.94 10.92 36.35
C VAL A 15 7.02 11.61 34.99
N TYR A 16 7.04 12.95 34.97
CA TYR A 16 7.20 13.72 33.74
C TYR A 16 8.55 13.50 33.07
N PHE A 17 9.65 13.48 33.84
CA PHE A 17 11.00 13.24 33.32
C PHE A 17 11.28 11.78 32.95
N LEU A 18 10.63 10.83 33.63
CA LEU A 18 10.69 9.39 33.31
C LEU A 18 9.72 8.98 32.21
N ASN A 19 8.80 9.86 31.80
CA ASN A 19 7.95 9.60 30.65
C ASN A 19 8.77 9.90 29.39
N PRO A 20 9.31 8.89 28.68
CA PRO A 20 9.92 9.14 27.38
C PRO A 20 8.87 9.84 26.51
N THR A 21 9.22 11.01 25.98
CA THR A 21 8.40 11.65 24.95
C THR A 21 8.50 10.75 23.73
N TYR A 22 7.50 9.88 23.54
CA TYR A 22 7.32 9.13 22.29
C TYR A 22 6.93 10.14 21.22
N THR A 23 7.92 10.76 20.59
CA THR A 23 7.67 11.64 19.43
C THR A 23 7.20 10.74 18.28
N ALA A 24 6.12 11.12 17.59
CA ALA A 24 5.57 10.39 16.45
C ALA A 24 6.64 10.10 15.36
N GLU A 25 7.72 10.87 15.31
CA GLU A 25 8.89 10.64 14.47
C GLU A 25 9.56 9.27 14.67
N THR A 26 9.43 8.64 15.85
CA THR A 26 10.11 7.36 16.16
C THR A 26 9.24 6.12 15.91
N TYR A 27 7.94 6.28 15.61
CA TYR A 27 7.05 5.16 15.29
C TYR A 27 6.52 5.28 13.87
N ARG A 28 7.41 5.24 12.88
CA ARG A 28 7.00 4.73 11.57
C ARG A 28 6.91 3.22 11.72
N ARG A 29 5.69 2.68 11.60
CA ARG A 29 5.60 1.25 11.31
C ARG A 29 6.30 1.04 9.97
N ASP A 30 7.09 -0.02 9.93
CA ASP A 30 7.71 -0.51 8.72
C ASP A 30 7.41 -2.01 8.67
N ILE A 31 6.37 -2.35 7.92
CA ILE A 31 5.96 -3.73 7.72
C ILE A 31 6.81 -4.34 6.61
N ASP A 32 7.31 -5.55 6.83
CA ASP A 32 7.92 -6.33 5.78
C ASP A 32 6.85 -6.81 4.78
N VAL A 33 6.57 -5.98 3.78
CA VAL A 33 5.53 -6.20 2.76
C VAL A 33 5.79 -7.50 1.99
N ALA A 34 7.05 -7.79 1.65
CA ALA A 34 7.43 -8.99 0.91
C ALA A 34 7.16 -10.28 1.70
N THR A 35 7.35 -10.25 3.02
CA THR A 35 6.98 -11.38 3.88
C THR A 35 5.46 -11.55 3.96
N VAL A 36 4.70 -10.46 4.12
CA VAL A 36 3.22 -10.55 4.17
C VAL A 36 2.63 -10.97 2.83
N ALA A 37 3.17 -10.47 1.71
CA ALA A 37 2.75 -10.86 0.36
C ALA A 37 2.93 -12.37 0.12
N ARG A 38 4.09 -12.93 0.49
CA ARG A 38 4.34 -14.38 0.38
C ARG A 38 3.41 -15.21 1.27
N GLN A 39 3.01 -14.68 2.43
CA GLN A 39 2.02 -15.35 3.29
C GLN A 39 0.61 -15.32 2.67
N ALA A 40 0.24 -14.22 2.01
CA ALA A 40 -1.03 -14.05 1.34
C ALA A 40 -1.13 -14.81 0.01
N ALA A 41 0.00 -15.12 -0.64
CA ALA A 41 0.01 -15.70 -1.99
C ALA A 41 -0.81 -17.00 -2.14
N GLY A 42 -0.86 -17.83 -1.09
CA GLY A 42 -1.67 -19.05 -1.09
C GLY A 42 -3.18 -18.79 -1.14
N ASP A 43 -3.65 -17.76 -0.44
CA ASP A 43 -5.05 -17.35 -0.44
C ASP A 43 -5.40 -16.52 -1.70
N ALA A 44 -4.44 -15.74 -2.19
CA ALA A 44 -4.59 -14.89 -3.36
C ALA A 44 -4.58 -15.66 -4.70
N GLY A 45 -3.89 -16.80 -4.78
CA GLY A 45 -3.72 -17.53 -6.03
C GLY A 45 -2.66 -16.92 -6.97
N TYR A 46 -2.04 -15.82 -6.57
CA TYR A 46 -0.90 -15.17 -7.22
C TYR A 46 0.01 -14.57 -6.15
N LEU A 47 1.25 -14.20 -6.49
CA LEU A 47 2.15 -13.48 -5.58
C LEU A 47 1.79 -11.98 -5.59
N PRO A 48 1.26 -11.40 -4.49
CA PRO A 48 0.86 -10.00 -4.46
C PRO A 48 2.06 -9.06 -4.49
N ALA A 49 1.87 -7.86 -5.04
CA ALA A 49 2.95 -6.91 -5.25
C ALA A 49 3.56 -6.41 -3.93
N ALA A 50 4.88 -6.48 -3.84
CA ALA A 50 5.71 -5.98 -2.75
C ALA A 50 6.85 -5.11 -3.32
N PRO A 51 6.53 -3.96 -3.93
CA PRO A 51 7.48 -3.18 -4.72
C PRO A 51 8.68 -2.74 -3.88
N GLY A 52 9.87 -2.80 -4.50
CA GLY A 52 11.08 -2.18 -3.96
C GLY A 52 11.00 -0.66 -4.06
N LEU A 53 10.92 0.02 -2.92
CA LEU A 53 10.76 1.48 -2.84
C LEU A 53 12.03 2.17 -2.30
N PRO A 54 12.17 3.48 -2.49
CA PRO A 54 13.26 4.27 -1.90
C PRO A 54 13.37 4.09 -0.38
N GLU A 55 14.59 4.16 0.16
CA GLU A 55 14.89 3.91 1.59
C GLU A 55 14.21 4.90 2.57
N ASP A 56 13.80 6.07 2.09
CA ASP A 56 13.09 7.09 2.86
C ASP A 56 11.58 6.85 2.97
N TRP A 57 11.06 5.84 2.26
CA TRP A 57 9.66 5.42 2.32
C TRP A 57 9.49 4.28 3.33
N SER A 58 8.30 4.16 3.91
CA SER A 58 7.97 3.10 4.87
C SER A 58 6.57 2.57 4.65
N SER A 59 6.32 1.30 4.99
CA SER A 59 4.98 0.73 4.90
C SER A 59 4.24 0.78 6.24
N ASN A 60 3.06 1.38 6.25
CA ASN A 60 2.23 1.51 7.44
C ASN A 60 1.49 0.19 7.76
N TYR A 61 1.01 -0.49 6.71
CA TYR A 61 0.30 -1.76 6.80
C TYR A 61 0.38 -2.53 5.47
N ALA A 62 0.23 -3.85 5.54
CA ALA A 62 0.03 -4.73 4.40
C ALA A 62 -0.96 -5.85 4.80
N ARG A 63 -1.94 -6.18 3.96
CA ARG A 63 -2.94 -7.20 4.25
C ARG A 63 -3.63 -7.76 3.02
N TRP A 64 -3.99 -9.03 3.11
CA TRP A 64 -5.01 -9.63 2.25
C TRP A 64 -6.39 -9.32 2.80
N VAL A 65 -7.31 -8.89 1.93
CA VAL A 65 -8.68 -8.56 2.29
C VAL A 65 -9.62 -9.49 1.53
N THR A 66 -10.38 -10.30 2.26
CA THR A 66 -11.43 -11.14 1.68
C THR A 66 -12.72 -10.34 1.51
N GLY A 67 -13.21 -10.22 0.27
CA GLY A 67 -14.42 -9.52 -0.11
C GLY A 67 -15.66 -10.13 0.53
N ARG A 68 -16.45 -9.33 1.26
CA ARG A 68 -17.66 -9.84 1.94
C ARG A 68 -18.92 -9.62 1.12
N SER A 69 -19.11 -8.42 0.56
CA SER A 69 -20.37 -8.01 -0.08
C SER A 69 -20.26 -7.82 -1.59
N ASP A 70 -19.06 -7.54 -2.08
CA ASP A 70 -18.65 -7.35 -3.47
C ASP A 70 -18.04 -8.61 -4.08
N GLY A 71 -17.59 -9.56 -3.25
CA GLY A 71 -17.05 -10.85 -3.66
C GLY A 71 -15.66 -10.78 -4.28
N VAL A 72 -14.97 -9.65 -4.15
CA VAL A 72 -13.61 -9.44 -4.69
C VAL A 72 -12.62 -9.48 -3.54
N ASP A 73 -11.76 -10.48 -3.55
CA ASP A 73 -10.62 -10.52 -2.66
C ASP A 73 -9.48 -9.67 -3.25
N TYR A 74 -8.76 -8.93 -2.41
CA TYR A 74 -7.71 -8.03 -2.87
C TYR A 74 -6.57 -7.87 -1.88
N TRP A 75 -5.40 -7.56 -2.45
CA TRP A 75 -4.22 -7.15 -1.74
C TRP A 75 -4.23 -5.65 -1.48
N GLU A 76 -3.86 -5.24 -0.27
CA GLU A 76 -3.86 -3.83 0.13
C GLU A 76 -2.62 -3.48 0.96
N VAL A 77 -1.91 -2.43 0.57
CA VAL A 77 -0.70 -1.95 1.26
C VAL A 77 -0.74 -0.43 1.34
N GLY A 78 -0.44 0.12 2.53
CA GLY A 78 -0.32 1.55 2.73
C GLY A 78 1.13 1.96 2.89
N PHE A 79 1.59 2.93 2.11
CA PHE A 79 2.95 3.46 2.13
C PHE A 79 2.95 4.94 2.54
N LEU A 80 3.97 5.31 3.30
CA LEU A 80 4.32 6.68 3.62
C LEU A 80 5.53 7.08 2.80
N THR A 81 5.41 8.19 2.08
CA THR A 81 6.44 8.70 1.16
C THR A 81 7.42 9.63 1.85
N ALA A 82 8.48 10.03 1.13
CA ALA A 82 9.51 10.94 1.62
C ALA A 82 8.95 12.27 2.17
N ASP A 83 7.98 12.85 1.45
CA ASP A 83 7.34 14.12 1.80
C ASP A 83 6.19 13.94 2.81
N THR A 84 6.13 12.80 3.52
CA THR A 84 5.05 12.44 4.45
C THR A 84 3.68 12.30 3.76
N GLY A 85 3.68 12.13 2.44
CA GLY A 85 2.50 11.75 1.68
C GLY A 85 2.12 10.30 1.95
N PHE A 86 0.88 9.95 1.60
CA PHE A 86 0.38 8.59 1.70
C PHE A 86 0.00 8.06 0.32
N ILE A 87 0.38 6.82 0.03
CA ILE A 87 -0.08 6.08 -1.16
C ILE A 87 -0.53 4.70 -0.73
N GLN A 88 -1.78 4.37 -1.02
CA GLN A 88 -2.33 3.04 -0.90
C GLN A 88 -2.24 2.31 -2.23
N LEU A 89 -1.64 1.12 -2.20
CA LEU A 89 -1.67 0.14 -3.28
C LEU A 89 -2.81 -0.84 -3.05
N THR A 90 -3.62 -1.05 -4.09
CA THR A 90 -4.62 -2.11 -4.15
C THR A 90 -4.36 -2.96 -5.39
N GLN A 91 -4.38 -4.27 -5.26
CA GLN A 91 -4.23 -5.21 -6.37
C GLN A 91 -5.25 -6.35 -6.26
N THR A 92 -5.83 -6.74 -7.38
CA THR A 92 -6.65 -7.96 -7.51
C THR A 92 -6.63 -8.47 -8.95
N ASP A 93 -6.73 -9.78 -9.14
CA ASP A 93 -6.88 -10.45 -10.45
C ASP A 93 -8.35 -10.78 -10.80
N ASP A 94 -9.28 -10.59 -9.86
CA ASP A 94 -10.71 -10.87 -10.02
C ASP A 94 -11.56 -9.60 -9.89
N SER A 95 -11.09 -8.50 -10.48
CA SER A 95 -11.81 -7.23 -10.40
C SER A 95 -13.13 -7.27 -11.17
N ASN A 96 -14.10 -6.46 -10.72
CA ASN A 96 -15.33 -6.22 -11.46
C ASN A 96 -15.71 -4.73 -11.46
N PRO A 97 -16.53 -4.27 -12.43
CA PRO A 97 -16.85 -2.85 -12.56
C PRO A 97 -17.49 -2.22 -11.32
N THR A 98 -18.28 -3.00 -10.55
CA THR A 98 -18.90 -2.51 -9.31
C THR A 98 -17.86 -2.28 -8.22
N TRP A 99 -16.93 -3.23 -8.04
CA TRP A 99 -15.84 -3.09 -7.08
C TRP A 99 -14.90 -1.94 -7.42
N VAL A 100 -14.51 -1.79 -8.70
CA VAL A 100 -13.66 -0.68 -9.15
C VAL A 100 -14.36 0.66 -8.87
N ALA A 101 -15.65 0.78 -9.21
CA ALA A 101 -16.43 1.98 -8.92
C ALA A 101 -16.50 2.30 -7.41
N GLN A 102 -16.61 1.28 -6.56
CA GLN A 102 -16.57 1.46 -5.11
C GLN A 102 -15.20 1.92 -4.61
N ARG A 103 -14.11 1.44 -5.22
CA ARG A 103 -12.76 1.78 -4.81
C ARG A 103 -12.33 3.18 -5.24
N VAL A 104 -12.74 3.63 -6.42
CA VAL A 104 -12.49 5.01 -6.88
C VAL A 104 -13.47 6.03 -6.27
N GLY A 105 -14.62 5.57 -5.79
CA GLY A 105 -15.61 6.43 -5.13
C GLY A 105 -16.13 7.55 -6.03
N ASP A 106 -16.12 8.78 -5.50
CA ASP A 106 -16.57 9.98 -6.23
C ASP A 106 -15.46 10.63 -7.08
N ALA A 107 -14.27 10.00 -7.19
CA ALA A 107 -13.18 10.52 -8.00
C ALA A 107 -13.56 10.64 -9.47
N GLN A 108 -13.20 11.77 -10.09
CA GLN A 108 -13.55 12.09 -11.47
C GLN A 108 -12.32 12.01 -12.36
N VAL A 109 -12.46 11.41 -13.54
CA VAL A 109 -11.37 11.33 -14.52
C VAL A 109 -10.88 12.73 -14.88
N SER A 110 -9.61 13.00 -14.58
CA SER A 110 -8.92 14.26 -14.85
C SER A 110 -7.89 14.13 -15.97
N GLY A 111 -7.47 12.91 -16.30
CA GLY A 111 -6.61 12.66 -17.46
C GLY A 111 -6.09 11.23 -17.56
N THR A 112 -4.98 11.08 -18.26
CA THR A 112 -4.19 9.84 -18.28
C THR A 112 -2.72 10.16 -17.98
N ARG A 113 -1.99 9.15 -17.53
CA ARG A 113 -0.58 9.26 -17.17
C ARG A 113 0.16 7.98 -17.56
N THR A 114 1.32 8.11 -18.21
CA THR A 114 2.13 6.95 -18.59
C THR A 114 3.23 6.72 -17.58
N ILE A 115 3.23 5.55 -16.93
CA ILE A 115 4.20 5.16 -15.90
C ILE A 115 4.65 3.73 -16.22
N GLY A 116 5.97 3.46 -16.20
CA GLY A 116 6.49 2.10 -16.46
C GLY A 116 6.10 1.51 -17.82
N GLY A 117 5.79 2.37 -18.81
CA GLY A 117 5.31 1.98 -20.14
C GLY A 117 3.83 1.60 -20.21
N ILE A 118 3.09 1.73 -19.11
CA ILE A 118 1.64 1.45 -19.01
C ILE A 118 0.88 2.76 -18.88
N GLU A 119 -0.30 2.83 -19.50
CA GLU A 119 -1.22 3.95 -19.33
C GLU A 119 -2.07 3.76 -18.08
N TRP A 120 -2.09 4.78 -17.23
CA TRP A 120 -2.92 4.87 -16.04
C TRP A 120 -4.00 5.91 -16.28
N GLN A 121 -5.23 5.59 -15.90
CA GLN A 121 -6.27 6.59 -15.79
C GLN A 121 -6.02 7.41 -14.52
N LEU A 122 -5.99 8.73 -14.66
CA LEU A 122 -5.83 9.67 -13.56
C LEU A 122 -7.20 10.25 -13.20
N LEU A 123 -7.54 10.14 -11.93
CA LEU A 123 -8.76 10.68 -11.35
C LEU A 123 -8.43 11.57 -10.16
N ASP A 124 -9.20 12.64 -10.01
CA ASP A 124 -9.10 13.55 -8.87
C ASP A 124 -10.31 13.33 -7.94
N ALA A 125 -10.04 13.06 -6.67
CA ALA A 125 -11.07 12.90 -5.65
C ALA A 125 -11.48 14.27 -5.04
N PRO A 126 -12.73 14.41 -4.56
CA PRO A 126 -13.21 15.69 -4.02
C PRO A 126 -12.48 16.21 -2.77
N ASP A 127 -11.82 15.32 -2.03
CA ASP A 127 -11.00 15.62 -0.86
C ASP A 127 -9.56 16.05 -1.21
N GLY A 128 -9.18 15.99 -2.49
CA GLY A 128 -7.86 16.34 -2.98
C GLY A 128 -6.94 15.14 -3.25
N ASP A 129 -7.41 13.91 -3.00
CA ASP A 129 -6.65 12.70 -3.28
C ASP A 129 -6.51 12.49 -4.79
N THR A 130 -5.36 11.95 -5.17
CA THR A 130 -5.12 11.41 -6.51
C THR A 130 -5.49 9.93 -6.51
N VAL A 131 -6.14 9.47 -7.58
CA VAL A 131 -6.37 8.05 -7.86
C VAL A 131 -5.80 7.71 -9.24
N LEU A 132 -4.96 6.68 -9.29
CA LEU A 132 -4.48 6.07 -10.52
C LEU A 132 -5.02 4.65 -10.63
N THR A 133 -5.62 4.31 -11.77
CA THR A 133 -6.08 2.94 -12.05
C THR A 133 -5.47 2.42 -13.35
N SER A 134 -5.07 1.15 -13.35
CA SER A 134 -4.59 0.47 -14.57
C SER A 134 -4.73 -1.05 -14.45
N GLU A 135 -4.55 -1.73 -15.58
CA GLU A 135 -4.42 -3.18 -15.65
C GLU A 135 -2.96 -3.53 -16.00
N VAL A 136 -2.36 -4.42 -15.19
CA VAL A 136 -0.98 -4.86 -15.32
C VAL A 136 -0.96 -6.38 -15.24
N ASP A 137 -0.57 -7.05 -16.33
CA ASP A 137 -0.45 -8.51 -16.43
C ASP A 137 -1.67 -9.30 -15.92
N GLY A 138 -2.88 -8.80 -16.23
CA GLY A 138 -4.14 -9.42 -15.82
C GLY A 138 -4.61 -9.06 -14.42
N SER A 139 -3.84 -8.28 -13.65
CA SER A 139 -4.26 -7.70 -12.39
C SER A 139 -4.76 -6.27 -12.57
N THR A 140 -5.86 -5.91 -11.92
CA THR A 140 -6.23 -4.51 -11.70
C THR A 140 -5.42 -3.94 -10.56
N VAL A 141 -4.75 -2.81 -10.81
CA VAL A 141 -3.96 -2.08 -9.83
C VAL A 141 -4.56 -0.69 -9.64
N ILE A 142 -4.76 -0.31 -8.38
CA ILE A 142 -5.27 1.01 -8.00
C ILE A 142 -4.29 1.61 -6.99
N LEU A 143 -3.79 2.81 -7.30
CA LEU A 143 -3.02 3.64 -6.38
C LEU A 143 -3.87 4.83 -5.97
N ASN A 144 -3.96 5.14 -4.68
CA ASN A 144 -4.68 6.33 -4.22
C ASN A 144 -4.05 6.99 -3.00
N GLY A 145 -4.24 8.30 -2.84
CA GLY A 145 -3.82 9.06 -1.67
C GLY A 145 -3.36 10.49 -1.97
N GLU A 146 -2.70 11.08 -1.00
CA GLU A 146 -2.40 12.52 -0.89
C GLU A 146 -1.00 12.90 -1.41
N ALA A 147 -0.20 11.90 -1.82
CA ALA A 147 1.18 12.12 -2.27
C ALA A 147 1.26 12.89 -3.60
N SER A 148 2.43 13.43 -3.91
CA SER A 148 2.65 14.15 -5.17
C SER A 148 2.62 13.22 -6.39
N LEU A 149 2.27 13.76 -7.56
CA LEU A 149 2.27 12.99 -8.83
C LEU A 149 3.65 12.41 -9.20
N THR A 150 4.74 12.95 -8.67
CA THR A 150 6.10 12.40 -8.85
C THR A 150 6.32 11.16 -7.99
N GLU A 151 5.77 11.16 -6.77
CA GLU A 151 5.78 9.99 -5.89
C GLU A 151 4.87 8.89 -6.44
N PHE A 152 3.72 9.24 -7.01
CA PHE A 152 2.88 8.29 -7.76
C PHE A 152 3.62 7.67 -8.97
N ASP A 153 4.46 8.42 -9.70
CA ASP A 153 5.28 7.84 -10.77
C ASP A 153 6.28 6.81 -10.24
N THR A 154 6.89 7.12 -9.10
CA THR A 154 7.87 6.25 -8.45
C THR A 154 7.20 4.96 -7.99
N MET A 155 6.06 5.07 -7.30
CA MET A 155 5.27 3.93 -6.85
C MET A 155 4.75 3.10 -8.04
N GLY A 156 4.12 3.75 -9.02
CA GLY A 156 3.56 3.06 -10.19
C GLY A 156 4.62 2.33 -10.99
N GLY A 157 5.80 2.91 -11.15
CA GLY A 157 6.93 2.24 -11.81
C GLY A 157 7.40 1.00 -11.05
N ALA A 158 7.56 1.11 -9.74
CA ALA A 158 8.01 0.00 -8.89
C ALA A 158 6.96 -1.13 -8.84
N VAL A 159 5.67 -0.80 -8.75
CA VAL A 159 4.58 -1.79 -8.75
C VAL A 159 4.50 -2.52 -10.08
N ILE A 160 4.62 -1.82 -11.21
CA ILE A 160 4.60 -2.45 -12.53
C ILE A 160 5.75 -3.45 -12.69
N GLU A 161 6.95 -3.06 -12.27
CA GLU A 161 8.12 -3.94 -12.34
C GLU A 161 7.90 -5.20 -11.50
N ASP A 162 7.41 -5.03 -10.27
CA ASP A 162 7.18 -6.14 -9.33
C ASP A 162 6.07 -7.09 -9.81
N VAL A 163 4.93 -6.55 -10.25
CA VAL A 163 3.82 -7.36 -10.78
C VAL A 163 4.25 -8.18 -12.00
N ARG A 164 5.02 -7.59 -12.92
CA ARG A 164 5.57 -8.31 -14.08
C ARG A 164 6.51 -9.44 -13.65
N GLN A 165 7.42 -9.16 -12.73
CA GLN A 165 8.36 -10.16 -12.24
C GLN A 165 7.61 -11.33 -11.58
N ASN A 166 6.63 -11.03 -10.72
CA ASN A 166 5.80 -12.04 -10.08
C ASN A 166 5.02 -12.90 -11.09
N ALA A 167 4.47 -12.29 -12.15
CA ALA A 167 3.77 -13.00 -13.21
C ALA A 167 4.70 -13.94 -14.02
N VAL A 168 5.94 -13.52 -14.28
CA VAL A 168 6.95 -14.38 -14.94
C VAL A 168 7.33 -15.56 -14.06
N GLU A 169 7.59 -15.32 -12.77
CA GLU A 169 7.93 -16.39 -11.82
C GLU A 169 6.78 -17.42 -11.68
N GLU A 170 5.53 -16.95 -11.67
CA GLU A 170 4.35 -17.81 -11.70
C GLU A 170 4.33 -18.70 -12.95
N ALA A 171 4.50 -18.11 -14.13
CA ALA A 171 4.50 -18.85 -15.39
C ALA A 171 5.62 -19.90 -15.45
N GLU A 172 6.83 -19.58 -14.98
CA GLU A 172 7.95 -20.52 -14.91
C GLU A 172 7.70 -21.68 -13.95
N ARG A 173 7.08 -21.39 -12.79
CA ARG A 173 6.73 -22.42 -11.81
C ARG A 173 5.68 -23.39 -12.34
N LEU A 174 4.66 -22.88 -13.03
CA LEU A 174 3.63 -23.71 -13.66
C LEU A 174 4.22 -24.56 -14.79
N SER A 175 5.11 -24.00 -15.63
CA SER A 175 5.77 -24.74 -16.70
C SER A 175 6.71 -25.83 -16.20
N SER A 176 7.36 -25.64 -15.04
CA SER A 176 8.28 -26.63 -14.47
C SER A 176 7.55 -27.78 -13.77
N SER A 177 6.40 -27.53 -13.13
CA SER A 177 5.58 -28.59 -12.54
C SER A 177 5.02 -29.60 -13.55
N ASP A 178 4.77 -29.18 -14.79
CA ASP A 178 4.26 -30.06 -15.85
C ASP A 178 5.33 -31.02 -16.40
N THR A 179 6.61 -30.69 -16.26
CA THR A 179 7.71 -31.48 -16.84
C THR A 179 8.18 -32.61 -15.93
N ASP A 180 8.07 -32.46 -14.60
CA ASP A 180 8.45 -33.49 -13.61
C ASP A 180 7.35 -34.53 -13.32
N GLY A 181 6.15 -34.33 -13.87
CA GLY A 181 4.98 -35.21 -13.70
C GLY A 181 4.74 -36.25 -14.80
N SER A 182 5.61 -36.34 -15.82
CA SER A 182 5.44 -37.22 -17.00
C SER A 182 6.37 -38.45 -17.00
#